data_AF-A0A0S3R3Y5-F1
#
_entry.id   AF-A0A0S3R3Y5-F1
#
_cell.length_a   1.000
_cell.length_b   1.000
_cell.length_c   1.000
_cell.angle_alpha   90.00
_cell.angle_beta   90.00
_cell.angle_gamma   90.00
#
_symmetry.space_group_name_H-M   'P 1'
#
loop_
_entity.id
_entity.type
_entity.pdbx_description
1 polymer ?
#
loop_
_entity_poly.entity_id
_entity_poly.type
_entity_poly.pdbx_seq_one_letter_code
_entity_poly.pdbx_strand_id
1 'polypeptide(L)'
;MNLFCDNKAAVEIAHNPVQHDRTKHVEVDRHFIKEKLDNQVIQTPHVRSEDQLADILTKAVSGKVFEEVINKLGMIDIHAPT
;
A
#
# COMPACT_ATOMS: atom_id res chain seq x y z
N MET A 1 -3.72 -12.17 6.12
CA MET A 1 -2.73 -11.65 5.14
C MET A 1 -2.41 -10.21 5.47
N ASN A 2 -1.14 -9.79 5.40
CA ASN A 2 -0.78 -8.38 5.65
C ASN A 2 -0.85 -7.57 4.35
N LEU A 3 -1.71 -6.57 4.33
CA LEU A 3 -1.82 -5.57 3.27
C LEU A 3 -1.20 -4.26 3.78
N PHE A 4 0.10 -4.09 3.55
CA PHE A 4 0.83 -2.92 4.03
C PHE A 4 0.36 -1.64 3.35
N CYS A 5 0.10 -0.60 4.13
CA CYS A 5 -0.39 0.68 3.63
C CYS A 5 0.39 1.85 4.26
N ASP A 6 0.87 2.77 3.43
CA ASP A 6 1.57 3.97 3.89
C ASP A 6 0.63 5.14 4.14
N ASN A 7 -0.57 5.11 3.55
CA ASN A 7 -1.61 6.09 3.82
C ASN A 7 -2.32 5.79 5.15
N LYS A 8 -1.89 6.49 6.22
CA LYS A 8 -2.50 6.38 7.55
C LYS A 8 -4.01 6.64 7.56
N ALA A 9 -4.48 7.62 6.78
CA ALA A 9 -5.90 7.92 6.70
C ALA A 9 -6.69 6.74 6.11
N ALA A 10 -6.15 6.06 5.09
CA ALA A 10 -6.80 4.88 4.51
C ALA A 10 -6.88 3.73 5.53
N VAL A 11 -5.82 3.51 6.32
CA VAL A 11 -5.82 2.51 7.41
C VAL A 11 -6.88 2.84 8.46
N GLU A 12 -6.93 4.08 8.92
CA GLU A 12 -7.92 4.54 9.91
C GLU A 12 -9.35 4.40 9.39
N ILE A 13 -9.62 4.80 8.14
CA ILE A 13 -10.93 4.68 7.50
C ILE A 13 -11.34 3.20 7.36
N ALA A 14 -10.40 2.29 7.05
CA ALA A 14 -10.72 0.87 6.92
C ALA A 14 -11.13 0.26 8.28
N HIS A 15 -10.49 0.66 9.38
CA HIS A 15 -10.81 0.17 10.72
C HIS A 15 -12.06 0.82 11.32
N ASN A 16 -12.23 2.14 11.11
CA ASN A 16 -13.36 2.93 11.57
C ASN A 16 -13.88 3.80 10.41
N PRO A 17 -14.77 3.27 9.57
CA PRO A 17 -15.26 3.96 8.39
C PRO A 17 -16.15 5.14 8.76
N VAL A 18 -15.54 6.32 8.89
CA VAL A 18 -16.23 7.60 9.04
C VAL A 18 -16.52 8.18 7.66
N GLN A 19 -17.75 8.62 7.44
CA GLN A 19 -18.15 9.22 6.18
C GLN A 19 -17.67 10.68 6.11
N HIS A 20 -16.71 10.91 5.24
CA HIS A 20 -16.24 12.25 4.86
C HIS A 20 -16.50 12.50 3.37
N ASP A 21 -16.61 13.75 2.94
CA ASP A 21 -16.77 14.09 1.51
C ASP A 21 -15.67 13.50 0.62
N ARG A 22 -14.47 13.29 1.19
CA ARG A 22 -13.32 12.69 0.50
C ARG A 22 -13.42 11.16 0.33
N THR A 23 -14.38 10.49 0.98
CA THR A 23 -14.52 9.02 1.00
C THR A 23 -15.60 8.47 0.05
N LYS A 24 -16.23 9.33 -0.76
CA LYS A 24 -17.31 8.93 -1.70
C LYS A 24 -16.91 7.80 -2.66
N HIS A 25 -15.64 7.75 -3.04
CA HIS A 25 -15.11 6.75 -3.96
C HIS A 25 -14.95 5.34 -3.34
N VAL A 26 -15.08 5.20 -2.02
CA VAL A 26 -15.00 3.91 -1.30
C VAL A 26 -16.26 3.58 -0.50
N GLU A 27 -17.33 4.37 -0.66
CA GLU A 27 -18.56 4.22 0.14
C GLU A 27 -19.22 2.85 -0.03
N VAL A 28 -19.22 2.33 -1.26
CA VAL A 28 -19.79 1.02 -1.60
C VAL A 28 -18.94 -0.11 -1.00
N ASP A 29 -17.62 -0.02 -1.11
CA ASP A 29 -16.70 -1.10 -0.75
C ASP A 29 -16.34 -1.13 0.74
N ARG A 30 -16.65 -0.07 1.50
CA ARG A 30 -16.28 0.04 2.93
C ARG A 30 -16.75 -1.15 3.76
N HIS A 31 -17.96 -1.65 3.48
CA HIS A 31 -18.56 -2.77 4.22
C HIS A 31 -17.81 -4.06 3.92
N PHE A 32 -17.44 -4.29 2.65
CA PHE A 32 -16.63 -5.44 2.25
C PHE A 32 -15.24 -5.41 2.90
N ILE A 33 -14.56 -4.25 2.87
CA ILE A 33 -13.23 -4.09 3.48
C ILE A 33 -13.30 -4.34 5.00
N LYS A 34 -14.30 -3.76 5.66
CA LYS A 34 -14.51 -3.94 7.11
C LYS A 34 -14.78 -5.39 7.47
N GLU A 35 -15.62 -6.08 6.70
CA GLU A 35 -15.88 -7.52 6.86
C GLU A 35 -14.59 -8.35 6.75
N LYS A 36 -13.71 -8.05 5.78
CA LYS A 36 -12.43 -8.76 5.64
C LYS A 36 -11.46 -8.49 6.80
N LEU A 37 -11.47 -7.30 7.36
CA LEU A 37 -10.69 -6.95 8.55
C LEU A 37 -11.21 -7.66 9.80
N ASP A 38 -12.53 -7.60 10.03
CA ASP A 38 -13.17 -8.18 11.21
C ASP A 38 -13.06 -9.72 11.20
N ASN A 39 -13.16 -10.34 10.01
CA ASN A 39 -12.91 -11.77 9.81
C ASN A 39 -11.41 -12.13 9.77
N GLN A 40 -10.50 -11.17 10.02
CA GLN A 40 -9.05 -11.36 10.03
C GLN A 40 -8.45 -11.94 8.72
N VAL A 41 -9.19 -11.85 7.62
CA VAL A 41 -8.71 -12.26 6.29
C VAL A 41 -7.53 -11.39 5.89
N ILE A 42 -7.64 -10.10 6.16
CA ILE A 42 -6.58 -9.11 5.95
C ILE A 42 -6.27 -8.35 7.24
N GLN A 43 -5.05 -7.83 7.33
CA GLN A 43 -4.63 -6.84 8.32
C GLN A 43 -3.94 -5.71 7.56
N THR A 44 -4.08 -4.48 8.04
CA THR A 44 -3.54 -3.28 7.36
C THR A 44 -2.47 -2.58 8.19
N PRO A 45 -1.30 -3.22 8.43
CA PRO A 45 -0.20 -2.59 9.14
C PRO A 45 0.35 -1.39 8.35
N HIS A 46 0.73 -0.34 9.07
CA HIS A 46 1.35 0.82 8.46
C HIS A 46 2.79 0.52 8.02
N VAL A 47 3.17 1.02 6.84
CA VAL A 47 4.55 1.03 6.33
C VAL A 47 4.95 2.46 5.98
N ARG A 48 6.23 2.82 6.10
CA ARG A 48 6.70 4.13 5.63
C ARG A 48 6.62 4.18 4.11
N SER A 49 6.33 5.35 3.52
CA SER A 49 6.26 5.48 2.05
C SER A 49 7.57 5.08 1.36
N GLU A 50 8.73 5.36 1.97
CA GLU A 50 10.05 4.93 1.48
C GLU A 50 10.23 3.39 1.45
N ASP A 51 9.44 2.68 2.26
CA ASP A 51 9.44 1.23 2.37
C ASP A 51 8.28 0.58 1.60
N GLN A 52 7.38 1.37 1.00
CA GLN A 52 6.24 0.88 0.24
C GLN A 52 6.66 0.54 -1.20
N LEU A 53 6.97 -0.73 -1.47
CA LEU A 53 7.43 -1.16 -2.80
C LEU A 53 6.41 -0.92 -3.93
N ALA A 54 5.11 -0.88 -3.61
CA ALA A 54 4.06 -0.66 -4.61
C ALA A 54 4.07 0.77 -5.20
N ASP A 55 4.74 1.72 -4.53
CA ASP A 55 4.78 3.11 -4.94
C ASP A 55 5.44 3.31 -6.32
N ILE A 56 6.48 2.52 -6.62
CA ILE A 56 7.18 2.57 -7.92
C ILE A 56 6.26 2.23 -9.10
N LEU A 57 5.17 1.50 -8.85
CA LEU A 57 4.20 1.07 -9.87
C LEU A 57 3.05 2.06 -10.06
N THR A 58 2.85 2.98 -9.11
CA THR A 58 1.64 3.83 -9.05
C THR A 58 1.95 5.32 -9.10
N LYS A 59 3.18 5.75 -8.82
CA LYS A 59 3.60 7.15 -8.88
C LYS A 59 5.04 7.31 -9.36
N ALA A 60 5.38 8.51 -9.82
CA ALA A 60 6.75 8.89 -10.06
C ALA A 60 7.49 9.02 -8.72
N VAL A 61 8.62 8.33 -8.59
CA VAL A 61 9.52 8.39 -7.43
C VAL A 61 10.86 9.02 -7.82
N SER A 62 11.62 9.52 -6.85
CA SER A 62 12.96 10.03 -7.11
C SER A 62 13.90 8.89 -7.52
N GLY A 63 14.96 9.21 -8.28
CA GLY A 63 15.95 8.20 -8.71
C GLY A 63 16.57 7.43 -7.54
N LYS A 64 16.82 8.10 -6.41
CA LYS A 64 17.31 7.45 -5.19
C LYS A 64 16.34 6.39 -4.64
N VAL A 65 15.06 6.72 -4.53
CA VAL A 65 14.03 5.78 -4.06
C VAL A 65 13.87 4.64 -5.06
N PHE A 66 13.92 4.94 -6.35
CA PHE A 66 13.88 3.92 -7.40
C PHE A 66 15.01 2.89 -7.24
N GLU A 67 16.26 3.34 -7.10
CA GLU A 67 17.43 2.46 -6.91
C GLU A 67 17.34 1.61 -5.63
N GLU A 68 16.85 2.17 -4.53
CA GLU A 68 16.64 1.40 -3.29
C GLU A 68 15.52 0.35 -3.45
N VAL A 69 14.45 0.67 -4.17
CA VAL A 69 13.29 -0.21 -4.37
C VAL A 69 13.56 -1.34 -5.37
N ILE A 70 14.24 -1.08 -6.49
CA ILE A 70 14.56 -2.15 -7.48
C ILE A 70 15.40 -3.27 -6.86
N ASN A 71 16.30 -2.92 -5.94
CA ASN A 71 17.09 -3.88 -5.18
C ASN A 71 16.20 -4.73 -4.25
N LYS A 72 15.24 -4.10 -3.56
CA LYS A 72 14.26 -4.80 -2.70
C LYS A 72 13.30 -5.69 -3.51
N LEU A 73 13.00 -5.33 -4.76
CA LEU A 73 12.17 -6.11 -5.67
C LEU A 73 12.88 -7.34 -6.26
N GLY A 74 14.19 -7.48 -6.04
CA GLY A 74 14.98 -8.57 -6.62
C GLY A 74 15.11 -8.48 -8.14
N MET A 75 15.07 -7.26 -8.69
CA MET A 75 15.32 -7.06 -10.11
C MET A 75 16.77 -7.43 -10.43
N ILE A 76 16.95 -8.20 -11.49
CA ILE A 76 18.26 -8.63 -11.97
C ILE A 76 18.59 -7.91 -13.27
N ASP A 77 19.83 -7.44 -13.39
CA ASP A 77 20.35 -6.99 -14.68
C ASP A 77 20.84 -8.21 -15.47
N ILE A 78 20.09 -8.56 -16.51
CA ILE A 78 20.42 -9.67 -17.40
C ILE A 78 21.65 -9.41 -18.28
N HIS A 79 22.15 -8.17 -18.28
CA HIS A 79 23.35 -7.76 -19.00
C HIS A 79 24.56 -7.57 -18.07
N ALA A 80 24.41 -7.77 -16.76
CA ALA A 80 25.52 -7.69 -15.82
C ALA A 80 26.59 -8.76 -16.15
N PRO A 81 27.89 -8.41 -16.16
CA PRO A 81 28.95 -9.39 -16.33
C PRO A 81 28.92 -10.44 -15.22
N THR A 82 28.94 -11.72 -15.59
CA THR A 82 29.16 -12.87 -14.68
C THR A 82 30.60 -12.97 -14.22
#